data_AF-A0A838R3I4-F1
#
_entry.id   AF-A0A838R3I4-F1
#
_cell.length_a   1.000
_cell.length_b   1.000
_cell.length_c   1.000
_cell.angle_alpha   90.00
_cell.angle_beta   90.00
_cell.angle_gamma   90.00
#
_symmetry.space_group_name_H-M   'P 1'
#
loop_
_entity.id
_entity.type
_entity.pdbx_description
1 polymer ?
#
loop_
_entity_poly.entity_id
_entity_poly.type
_entity_poly.pdbx_seq_one_letter_code
_entity_poly.pdbx_strand_id
1 'polypeptide(L)'
;MSIFNSSLWPTLLDAYKALSSLDGTGKHLPNPNLILRPLQNREAQKSSSLEGTYTEPTQQAWFDLDPTYPQSPEDPVNARREVFNYSRALRYWREKREDLPLSLRLVRELHRILMDGVRGSDRNPGEFRTLQN
;
A
#
# COMPACT_ATOMS: atom_id res chain seq x y z
N MET A 1 -2.09 33.21 18.41
CA MET A 1 -1.11 32.12 18.60
C MET A 1 -1.01 31.40 17.26
N SER A 2 0.10 31.54 16.52
CA SER A 2 0.23 30.89 15.21
C SER A 2 0.35 29.39 15.43
N ILE A 3 -0.63 28.64 14.92
CA ILE A 3 -0.72 27.17 15.04
C ILE A 3 0.40 26.49 14.21
N PHE A 4 1.07 27.23 13.33
CA PHE A 4 2.10 26.71 12.44
C PHE A 4 3.48 27.26 12.80
N ASN A 5 4.41 26.33 13.05
CA ASN A 5 5.83 26.60 13.20
C ASN A 5 6.38 27.16 11.88
N SER A 6 7.02 28.33 11.93
CA SER A 6 7.56 29.01 10.75
C SER A 6 8.63 28.20 10.00
N SER A 7 9.28 27.25 10.67
CA SER A 7 10.24 26.32 10.03
C SER A 7 9.58 25.27 9.14
N LEU A 8 8.26 25.07 9.21
CA LEU A 8 7.54 24.13 8.33
C LEU A 8 7.35 24.67 6.92
N TRP A 9 7.31 25.99 6.74
CA TRP A 9 7.06 26.60 5.44
C TRP A 9 8.11 26.25 4.37
N PRO A 10 9.42 26.34 4.66
CA PRO A 10 10.44 25.89 3.70
C PRO A 10 10.30 24.42 3.32
N THR A 11 10.12 23.52 4.30
CA THR A 11 9.98 22.08 4.05
C THR A 11 8.72 21.75 3.24
N LEU A 12 7.60 22.41 3.55
CA LEU A 12 6.35 22.24 2.79
C LEU A 12 6.52 22.72 1.34
N LEU A 13 7.20 23.85 1.14
CA LEU A 13 7.46 24.37 -0.19
C LEU A 13 8.34 23.42 -1.01
N ASP A 14 9.37 22.85 -0.41
CA ASP A 14 10.25 21.89 -1.08
C ASP A 14 9.51 20.59 -1.45
N ALA A 15 8.67 20.08 -0.55
CA ALA A 15 7.82 18.93 -0.83
C ALA A 15 6.82 19.23 -1.97
N TYR A 16 6.19 20.40 -1.96
CA TYR A 16 5.25 20.82 -3.00
C TYR A 16 5.94 20.95 -4.38
N LYS A 17 7.16 21.50 -4.42
CA LYS A 17 7.96 21.59 -5.66
C LYS A 17 8.30 20.20 -6.21
N ALA A 18 8.71 19.27 -5.35
CA ALA A 18 9.00 17.89 -5.75
C ALA A 18 7.75 17.19 -6.33
N LEU A 19 6.60 17.34 -5.66
CA LEU A 19 5.33 16.78 -6.16
C LEU A 19 4.90 17.41 -7.49
N SER A 20 5.05 18.73 -7.63
CA SER A 20 4.71 19.44 -8.88
C SER A 20 5.60 19.02 -10.04
N SER A 21 6.89 18.79 -9.78
CA SER A 21 7.83 18.26 -10.78
C SER A 21 7.45 16.85 -11.22
N LEU A 22 7.05 15.99 -10.28
CA LEU A 22 6.55 14.64 -10.57
C LEU A 22 5.25 14.68 -11.40
N ASP A 23 4.28 15.51 -11.02
CA ASP A 23 3.01 15.67 -11.75
C ASP A 23 3.24 16.18 -13.18
N GLY A 24 4.08 17.21 -13.34
CA GLY A 24 4.45 17.75 -14.65
C GLY A 24 5.12 16.70 -15.53
N THR A 25 6.13 15.99 -15.02
CA THR A 25 6.84 14.95 -15.79
C THR A 25 5.94 13.77 -16.13
N GLY A 26 5.09 13.35 -15.18
CA GLY A 26 4.21 12.21 -15.33
C GLY A 26 3.15 12.38 -16.43
N LYS A 27 2.65 13.60 -16.64
CA LYS A 27 1.67 13.94 -17.67
C LYS A 27 2.17 13.72 -19.10
N HIS A 28 3.49 13.72 -19.31
CA HIS A 28 4.10 13.57 -20.63
C HIS A 28 4.56 12.13 -20.93
N LEU A 29 4.34 11.18 -20.02
CA LEU A 29 4.71 9.78 -20.25
C LEU A 29 3.73 9.12 -21.24
N PRO A 30 4.21 8.52 -22.35
CA PRO A 30 3.35 7.82 -23.31
C PRO A 30 2.57 6.66 -22.69
N ASN A 31 3.16 5.99 -21.70
CA ASN A 31 2.50 4.93 -20.94
C ASN A 31 2.94 4.96 -19.46
N PRO A 32 2.19 5.68 -18.59
CA PRO A 32 2.52 5.79 -17.17
C PRO A 32 2.55 4.44 -16.44
N ASN A 33 1.81 3.44 -16.92
CA ASN A 33 1.73 2.13 -16.27
C ASN A 33 3.06 1.38 -16.27
N LEU A 34 3.97 1.68 -17.20
CA LEU A 34 5.32 1.10 -17.25
C LEU A 34 6.14 1.45 -16.01
N ILE A 35 5.89 2.61 -15.39
CA ILE A 35 6.60 3.09 -14.21
C ILE A 35 5.74 2.92 -12.94
N LEU A 36 4.43 3.16 -13.05
CA LEU A 36 3.52 3.10 -11.90
C LEU A 36 3.47 1.71 -11.24
N ARG A 37 3.43 0.63 -12.02
CA ARG A 37 3.39 -0.73 -11.46
C ARG A 37 4.67 -1.08 -10.69
N PRO A 38 5.89 -0.91 -11.24
CA PRO A 38 7.12 -1.09 -10.48
C PRO A 38 7.21 -0.20 -9.22
N LEU A 39 6.78 1.05 -9.29
CA LEU A 39 6.78 1.94 -8.13
C LEU A 39 5.80 1.49 -7.04
N GLN A 40 4.61 1.01 -7.41
CA GLN A 40 3.64 0.45 -6.47
C GLN A 40 4.18 -0.80 -5.79
N ASN A 41 4.81 -1.70 -6.55
CA ASN A 41 5.42 -2.91 -5.99
C ASN A 41 6.58 -2.57 -5.04
N ARG A 42 7.40 -1.58 -5.40
CA ARG A 42 8.48 -1.09 -4.54
C ARG A 42 7.95 -0.48 -3.24
N GLU A 43 6.86 0.29 -3.33
CA GLU A 43 6.19 0.85 -2.16
C GLU A 43 5.64 -0.27 -1.27
N ALA A 44 4.92 -1.24 -1.84
CA ALA A 44 4.40 -2.38 -1.10
C ALA A 44 5.49 -3.14 -0.33
N GLN A 45 6.62 -3.44 -0.98
CA GLN A 45 7.75 -4.09 -0.33
C GLN A 45 8.33 -3.23 0.81
N LYS A 46 8.49 -1.93 0.58
CA LYS A 46 9.00 -1.02 1.61
C LYS A 46 8.06 -0.92 2.80
N SER A 47 6.77 -0.72 2.56
CA SER A 47 5.76 -0.63 3.63
C SER A 47 5.70 -1.94 4.41
N SER A 48 5.67 -3.10 3.75
CA SER A 48 5.71 -4.41 4.42
C SER A 48 7.01 -4.62 5.22
N SER A 49 8.14 -4.12 4.74
CA SER A 49 9.42 -4.23 5.46
C SER A 49 9.46 -3.45 6.78
N LEU A 50 8.69 -2.35 6.88
CA LEU A 50 8.53 -1.60 8.12
C LEU A 50 7.74 -2.39 9.18
N GLU A 51 6.84 -3.27 8.73
CA GLU A 51 6.04 -4.18 9.57
C GLU A 51 6.76 -5.51 9.87
N GLY A 52 8.03 -5.65 9.45
CA GLY A 52 8.84 -6.85 9.66
C GLY A 52 8.63 -7.96 8.61
N THR A 53 7.97 -7.66 7.50
CA THR A 53 7.76 -8.59 6.39
C THR A 53 8.72 -8.32 5.24
N TYR A 54 9.55 -9.31 4.93
CA TYR A 54 10.61 -9.21 3.92
C TYR A 54 10.39 -10.24 2.81
N THR A 55 10.58 -9.81 1.56
CA THR A 55 10.45 -10.65 0.36
C THR A 55 11.55 -10.31 -0.62
N GLU A 56 12.12 -11.32 -1.28
CA GLU A 56 13.00 -11.06 -2.42
C GLU A 56 12.22 -10.49 -3.62
N PRO A 57 12.64 -9.37 -4.23
CA PRO A 57 11.87 -8.71 -5.28
C PRO A 57 11.57 -9.60 -6.49
N THR A 58 12.50 -10.47 -6.87
CA THR A 58 12.32 -11.41 -7.99
C THR A 58 11.27 -12.48 -7.65
N GLN A 59 11.32 -13.04 -6.45
CA GLN A 59 10.32 -14.01 -5.98
C GLN A 59 8.93 -13.37 -5.83
N GLN A 60 8.87 -12.11 -5.39
CA GLN A 60 7.61 -11.36 -5.34
C GLN A 60 7.04 -11.16 -6.75
N ALA A 61 7.87 -10.79 -7.72
CA ALA A 61 7.41 -10.61 -9.10
C ALA A 61 6.83 -11.91 -9.70
N TRP A 62 7.44 -13.06 -9.42
CA TRP A 62 6.87 -14.36 -9.82
C TRP A 62 5.56 -14.66 -9.11
N PHE A 63 5.48 -14.37 -7.80
CA PHE A 63 4.26 -14.58 -7.02
C PHE A 63 3.10 -13.68 -7.47
N ASP A 64 3.37 -12.45 -7.89
CA ASP A 64 2.34 -11.53 -8.39
C ASP A 64 1.63 -12.05 -9.66
N LEU A 65 2.28 -12.96 -10.42
CA LEU A 65 1.71 -13.57 -11.62
C LEU A 65 0.79 -14.76 -11.32
N ASP A 66 1.10 -15.52 -10.26
CA ASP A 66 0.33 -16.69 -9.83
C ASP A 66 0.26 -16.75 -8.29
N PRO A 67 -0.59 -15.92 -7.66
CA PRO A 67 -0.61 -15.76 -6.22
C PRO A 67 -1.33 -16.91 -5.52
N THR A 68 -0.59 -17.68 -4.72
CA THR A 68 -1.11 -18.81 -3.93
C THR A 68 -1.42 -18.42 -2.48
N TYR A 69 -2.19 -19.26 -1.79
CA TYR A 69 -2.46 -19.11 -0.35
C TYR A 69 -1.42 -19.91 0.47
N PRO A 70 -0.98 -19.37 1.63
CA PRO A 70 -0.09 -20.09 2.52
C PRO A 70 -0.77 -21.34 3.11
N GLN A 71 0.00 -22.41 3.30
CA GLN A 71 -0.52 -23.68 3.82
C GLN A 71 -0.39 -23.80 5.35
N SER A 72 0.48 -23.01 5.96
CA SER A 72 0.67 -22.94 7.42
C SER A 72 1.10 -21.53 7.85
N PRO A 73 1.03 -21.20 9.16
CA PRO A 73 1.49 -19.91 9.67
C PRO A 73 2.98 -19.61 9.42
N GLU A 74 3.81 -20.65 9.34
CA GLU A 74 5.26 -20.56 9.10
C GLU A 74 5.63 -20.56 7.61
N ASP A 75 4.64 -20.73 6.71
CA ASP A 75 4.87 -20.78 5.27
C ASP A 75 5.46 -19.46 4.76
N PRO A 76 6.63 -19.46 4.07
CA PRO A 76 7.21 -18.27 3.45
C PRO A 76 6.29 -17.56 2.44
N VAL A 77 5.26 -18.23 1.94
CA VAL A 77 4.20 -17.62 1.12
C VAL A 77 3.46 -16.51 1.87
N ASN A 78 3.35 -16.57 3.21
CA ASN A 78 2.69 -15.52 4.00
C ASN A 78 3.29 -14.14 3.70
N ALA A 79 4.62 -14.02 3.72
CA ALA A 79 5.30 -12.75 3.47
C ALA A 79 5.00 -12.20 2.08
N ARG A 80 5.00 -13.06 1.05
CA ARG A 80 4.68 -12.67 -0.33
C ARG A 80 3.21 -12.30 -0.52
N ARG A 81 2.32 -12.99 0.19
CA ARG A 81 0.88 -12.72 0.21
C ARG A 81 0.57 -11.38 0.86
N GLU A 82 1.24 -11.03 1.96
CA GLU A 82 1.12 -9.72 2.62
C GLU A 82 1.53 -8.57 1.68
N VAL A 83 2.68 -8.68 1.00
CA VAL A 83 3.13 -7.69 0.00
C VAL A 83 2.16 -7.62 -1.18
N PHE A 84 1.70 -8.78 -1.67
CA PHE A 84 0.73 -8.86 -2.77
C PHE A 84 -0.61 -8.18 -2.40
N ASN A 85 -1.11 -8.43 -1.18
CA ASN A 85 -2.34 -7.83 -0.68
C ASN A 85 -2.21 -6.31 -0.55
N TYR A 86 -1.05 -5.80 -0.14
CA TYR A 86 -0.79 -4.36 -0.13
C TYR A 86 -0.88 -3.76 -1.53
N SER A 87 -0.18 -4.35 -2.51
CA SER A 87 -0.29 -3.93 -3.91
C SER A 87 -1.73 -4.00 -4.44
N ARG A 88 -2.49 -5.03 -4.05
CA ARG A 88 -3.91 -5.19 -4.38
C ARG A 88 -4.76 -4.09 -3.75
N ALA A 89 -4.53 -3.73 -2.48
CA ALA A 89 -5.25 -2.67 -1.78
C ALA A 89 -5.00 -1.30 -2.43
N LEU A 90 -3.76 -1.00 -2.83
CA LEU A 90 -3.43 0.23 -3.57
C LEU A 90 -4.16 0.31 -4.91
N ARG A 91 -4.22 -0.79 -5.66
CA ARG A 91 -4.96 -0.86 -6.94
C ARG A 91 -6.46 -0.67 -6.71
N TYR A 92 -7.01 -1.33 -5.70
CA TYR A 92 -8.43 -1.22 -5.33
C TYR A 92 -8.82 0.23 -5.02
N TRP A 93 -8.04 0.92 -4.16
CA TRP A 93 -8.30 2.33 -3.87
C TRP A 93 -8.26 3.19 -5.13
N ARG A 94 -7.25 2.99 -5.99
CA ARG A 94 -7.13 3.76 -7.23
C ARG A 94 -8.36 3.61 -8.14
N GLU A 95 -8.94 2.43 -8.21
CA GLU A 95 -10.15 2.15 -8.99
C GLU A 95 -11.42 2.72 -8.35
N LYS A 96 -11.46 2.85 -7.02
CA LYS A 96 -12.64 3.31 -6.27
C LYS A 96 -12.62 4.79 -5.87
N ARG A 97 -11.49 5.48 -6.01
CA ARG A 97 -11.29 6.84 -5.48
C ARG A 97 -12.28 7.89 -5.96
N GLU A 98 -12.93 7.69 -7.11
CA GLU A 98 -13.95 8.62 -7.64
C GLU A 98 -15.30 8.47 -6.93
N ASP A 99 -15.64 7.26 -6.49
CA ASP A 99 -16.93 6.94 -5.84
C ASP A 99 -16.82 6.76 -4.31
N LEU A 100 -15.58 6.64 -3.82
CA LEU A 100 -15.27 6.33 -2.43
C LEU A 100 -14.26 7.34 -1.88
N PRO A 101 -14.73 8.43 -1.24
CA PRO A 101 -13.85 9.40 -0.62
C PRO A 101 -13.14 8.76 0.59
N LEU A 102 -12.11 9.46 1.07
CA LEU A 102 -11.41 9.09 2.29
C LEU A 102 -12.43 9.00 3.45
N SER A 103 -12.65 7.78 3.91
CA SER A 103 -13.72 7.47 4.85
C SER A 103 -13.38 6.21 5.64
N LEU A 104 -14.06 6.00 6.76
CA LEU A 104 -13.92 4.76 7.54
C LEU A 104 -14.33 3.52 6.73
N ARG A 105 -15.27 3.67 5.78
CA ARG A 105 -15.63 2.61 4.84
C ARG A 105 -14.43 2.21 3.97
N LEU A 106 -13.72 3.17 3.38
CA LEU A 106 -12.50 2.91 2.63
C LEU A 106 -11.45 2.19 3.49
N VAL A 107 -11.20 2.69 4.72
CA VAL A 107 -10.23 2.08 5.63
C VAL A 107 -10.57 0.61 5.91
N ARG A 108 -11.84 0.29 6.15
CA ARG A 108 -12.32 -1.07 6.39
C ARG A 108 -12.20 -1.96 5.14
N GLU A 109 -12.54 -1.44 3.97
CA GLU A 109 -12.39 -2.17 2.70
C GLU A 109 -10.92 -2.49 2.39
N LEU A 110 -10.01 -1.53 2.58
CA LEU A 110 -8.58 -1.75 2.42
C LEU A 110 -8.03 -2.73 3.46
N HIS A 111 -8.42 -2.60 4.72
CA HIS A 111 -8.03 -3.53 5.78
C HIS A 111 -8.47 -4.97 5.45
N ARG A 112 -9.69 -5.16 4.92
CA ARG A 112 -10.15 -6.48 4.48
C ARG A 112 -9.25 -7.08 3.39
N ILE A 113 -8.83 -6.27 2.42
CA ILE A 113 -7.92 -6.72 1.35
C ILE A 113 -6.55 -7.06 1.91
N LEU A 114 -6.01 -6.23 2.81
CA LEU A 114 -4.71 -6.44 3.45
C LEU A 114 -4.67 -7.78 4.21
N MET A 115 -5.75 -8.10 4.93
CA MET A 115 -5.85 -9.29 5.79
C MET A 115 -6.28 -10.58 5.06
N ASP A 116 -6.48 -10.55 3.74
CA ASP A 116 -6.99 -11.71 2.98
C ASP A 116 -5.95 -12.85 2.87
N GLY A 117 -6.16 -13.95 3.59
CA GLY A 117 -5.33 -15.14 3.49
C GLY A 117 -3.90 -14.96 4.01
N VAL A 118 -3.69 -14.02 4.93
CA VAL A 118 -2.42 -13.80 5.64
C VAL A 118 -2.55 -14.14 7.12
N ARG A 119 -1.44 -14.05 7.84
CA ARG A 119 -1.42 -14.15 9.30
C ARG A 119 -2.37 -13.13 9.91
N GLY A 120 -3.28 -13.58 10.78
CA GLY A 120 -4.31 -12.75 11.40
C GLY A 120 -5.58 -12.54 10.56
N SER A 121 -5.75 -13.28 9.45
CA SER A 121 -6.98 -13.27 8.64
C SER A 121 -8.25 -13.66 9.42
N ASP A 122 -8.09 -14.29 10.59
CA ASP A 122 -9.14 -14.64 11.55
C ASP A 122 -9.52 -13.46 12.48
N ARG A 123 -8.76 -12.37 12.50
CA ARG A 123 -8.95 -11.22 13.40
C ARG A 123 -9.94 -10.17 12.87
N ASN A 124 -11.09 -10.62 12.36
CA ASN A 124 -12.16 -9.79 11.80
C ASN A 124 -11.69 -8.78 10.71
N PRO A 125 -11.26 -9.24 9.53
CA PRO A 125 -10.87 -8.39 8.41
C PRO A 125 -11.92 -7.34 8.04
N GLY A 126 -11.51 -6.08 8.02
CA GLY A 126 -12.37 -4.95 7.72
C GLY A 126 -13.30 -4.52 8.85
N GLU A 127 -13.08 -4.97 10.09
CA GLU A 127 -13.76 -4.45 11.29
C GLU A 127 -12.81 -3.64 12.16
N PHE A 128 -13.36 -2.68 12.91
CA PHE A 128 -12.61 -2.05 13.99
C PHE A 128 -12.52 -3.02 15.16
N ARG A 129 -11.37 -3.02 15.84
CA ARG A 129 -11.17 -3.85 17.03
C ARG A 129 -12.11 -3.38 18.13
N THR A 130 -12.86 -4.30 18.71
CA THR A 130 -13.80 -4.04 19.82
C THR A 130 -13.22 -4.41 21.19
N LEU A 131 -12.06 -5.08 21.20
CA LEU A 131 -11.35 -5.52 22.39
C LEU A 131 -9.94 -4.93 22.38
N GLN A 132 -9.49 -4.50 23.57
CA GLN A 132 -8.14 -3.97 23.79
C GLN A 132 -7.19 -5.12 24.17
N ASN A 133 -5.96 -5.07 23.65
CA ASN A 133 -4.89 -6.01 23.96
C ASN A 133 -4.45 -5.90 25.44
#